data_AF-A0A8S3DNH7-F1
#
_entry.id   AF-A0A8S3DNH7-F1
#
_cell.length_a   1.000
_cell.length_b   1.000
_cell.length_c   1.000
_cell.angle_alpha   90.00
_cell.angle_beta   90.00
_cell.angle_gamma   90.00
#
_symmetry.space_group_name_H-M   'P 1'
#
loop_
_entity.id
_entity.type
_entity.pdbx_description
1 polymer ?
#
loop_
_entity_poly.entity_id
_entity_poly.type
_entity_poly.pdbx_seq_one_letter_code
_entity_poly.pdbx_strand_id
1 'polypeptide(L)'
;MQELQTEFDKLDLNGADKPRQTRFLRSQQNVKQKQEQAVASTGASASAAVDDVDTEAPEELDPLEMLDAANILDRLPKDFFEKIESKQWKDRKEVLDDLLTLLTQNPKLAPDADYFELVKALSKIISKDSNVPVVIVTAKCMTGLAKGLRKAFKNHTINVLEVCLDRFREKKPNVLEALRETCEAAYPGTNLEQMAEVAVVVLAHKTPIVRQSTQQFLTKCFAMATQTTLPKKVLKIYLPPLIKNTGEADAGVRDSAFECLGMLWKCLGEKHVLP
;
A
#
# COMPACT_ATOMS: atom_id res chain seq x y z
N MET A 1 3.08 47.18 -24.05
CA MET A 1 2.42 47.07 -22.73
C MET A 1 1.04 47.71 -22.76
N GLN A 2 0.90 48.99 -23.11
CA GLN A 2 -0.43 49.65 -23.20
C GLN A 2 -1.37 49.01 -24.23
N GLU A 3 -0.89 48.71 -25.45
CA GLU A 3 -1.73 48.06 -26.48
C GLU A 3 -2.26 46.69 -26.07
N LEU A 4 -1.45 45.91 -25.34
CA LEU A 4 -1.82 44.59 -24.82
C LEU A 4 -2.90 44.68 -23.72
N GLN A 5 -2.83 45.71 -22.88
CA GLN A 5 -3.83 45.98 -21.85
C GLN A 5 -5.16 46.36 -22.50
N THR A 6 -5.13 47.23 -23.51
CA THR A 6 -6.32 47.66 -24.25
C THR A 6 -6.98 46.51 -25.00
N GLU A 7 -6.22 45.56 -25.56
CA GLU A 7 -6.77 44.36 -26.18
C GLU A 7 -7.36 43.39 -25.15
N PHE A 8 -6.74 43.25 -23.98
CA PHE A 8 -7.26 42.40 -22.90
C PHE A 8 -8.59 42.93 -22.33
N ASP A 9 -8.72 44.25 -22.18
CA ASP A 9 -9.93 44.88 -21.65
C ASP A 9 -11.14 44.79 -22.61
N LYS A 10 -10.90 44.46 -23.90
CA LYS A 10 -11.97 44.22 -24.89
C LYS A 10 -12.56 42.81 -24.80
N LEU A 11 -11.90 41.88 -24.11
CA LEU A 11 -12.38 40.49 -23.98
C LEU A 11 -13.49 40.41 -22.94
N ASP A 12 -14.64 39.89 -23.35
CA ASP A 12 -15.74 39.61 -22.41
C ASP A 12 -15.47 38.29 -21.65
N LEU A 13 -14.61 38.37 -20.64
CA LEU A 13 -14.22 37.24 -19.77
C LEU A 13 -15.38 36.65 -18.96
N ASN A 14 -16.54 37.31 -18.95
CA ASN A 14 -17.74 36.88 -18.24
C ASN A 14 -18.87 36.43 -19.19
N GLY A 15 -18.68 36.55 -20.50
CA GLY A 15 -19.66 36.16 -21.52
C GLY A 15 -19.13 35.13 -22.51
N ALA A 16 -19.26 35.42 -23.81
CA ALA A 16 -18.99 34.46 -24.88
C ALA A 16 -17.51 34.04 -24.97
N ASP A 17 -16.59 34.91 -24.56
CA ASP A 17 -15.13 34.72 -24.65
C ASP A 17 -14.50 34.11 -23.40
N LYS A 18 -15.32 33.65 -22.43
CA LYS A 18 -14.81 32.98 -21.23
C LYS A 18 -14.08 31.68 -21.63
N PRO A 19 -12.81 31.48 -21.21
CA PRO A 19 -12.04 30.29 -21.56
C PRO A 19 -12.73 29.02 -21.04
N ARG A 20 -12.99 28.08 -21.95
CA ARG A 20 -13.63 26.79 -21.67
C ARG A 20 -12.61 25.67 -21.81
N GLN A 21 -12.65 24.72 -20.87
CA GLN A 21 -11.82 23.51 -20.94
C GLN A 21 -12.21 22.68 -22.17
N THR A 22 -11.25 22.35 -23.03
CA THR A 22 -11.46 21.56 -24.25
C THR A 22 -11.04 20.10 -24.11
N ARG A 23 -10.29 19.75 -23.06
CA ARG A 23 -9.75 18.40 -22.82
C ARG A 23 -10.07 17.91 -21.43
N PHE A 24 -10.71 16.75 -21.35
CA PHE A 24 -11.15 16.11 -20.10
C PHE A 24 -10.35 14.83 -19.82
N LEU A 25 -10.05 14.58 -18.55
CA LEU A 25 -9.55 13.27 -18.08
C LEU A 25 -10.70 12.24 -18.12
N ARG A 26 -10.36 10.94 -18.13
CA ARG A 26 -11.38 9.86 -18.09
C ARG A 26 -12.32 9.98 -16.90
N SER A 27 -11.82 10.40 -15.74
CA SER A 27 -12.63 10.65 -14.53
C SER A 27 -13.55 11.86 -14.64
N GLN A 28 -13.37 12.73 -15.63
CA GLN A 28 -14.14 13.98 -15.81
C GLN A 28 -15.14 13.90 -16.99
N GLN A 29 -15.50 12.70 -17.45
CA GLN A 29 -16.47 12.52 -18.54
C GLN A 29 -17.86 13.07 -18.20
N ASN A 30 -18.26 13.03 -16.93
CA ASN A 30 -19.52 13.63 -16.46
C ASN A 30 -19.50 15.16 -16.54
N VAL A 31 -18.34 15.80 -16.31
CA VAL A 31 -18.16 17.25 -16.45
C VAL A 31 -18.27 17.66 -17.92
N LYS A 32 -17.69 16.87 -18.81
CA LYS A 32 -17.83 17.06 -20.26
C LYS A 32 -19.30 17.03 -20.70
N GLN A 33 -20.07 16.01 -20.27
CA GLN A 33 -21.48 15.90 -20.62
C GLN A 33 -22.33 17.07 -20.08
N LYS A 34 -22.09 17.49 -18.82
CA LYS A 34 -22.79 18.65 -18.24
C LYS A 34 -22.46 19.94 -18.99
N GLN A 35 -21.20 20.14 -19.38
CA GLN A 35 -20.78 21.30 -20.15
C GLN A 35 -21.41 21.31 -21.56
N GLU A 36 -21.53 20.15 -22.22
CA GLU A 36 -22.19 20.02 -23.53
C GLU A 36 -23.71 20.24 -23.45
N GLN A 37 -24.36 19.76 -22.38
CA GLN A 37 -25.80 19.97 -22.14
C GLN A 37 -26.16 21.42 -21.78
N ALA A 38 -25.29 22.12 -21.05
CA ALA A 38 -25.46 23.54 -20.74
C ALA A 38 -25.36 24.43 -21.99
N VAL A 39 -24.63 23.99 -23.02
CA VAL A 39 -24.53 24.71 -24.31
C VAL A 39 -25.75 24.48 -25.19
N ALA A 40 -26.47 23.36 -25.01
CA ALA A 40 -27.62 22.99 -25.83
C ALA A 40 -28.96 23.62 -25.39
N SER A 41 -29.04 24.24 -24.21
CA SER A 41 -30.31 24.63 -23.55
C SER A 41 -30.55 26.14 -23.39
N THR A 42 -30.15 26.93 -24.39
CA THR A 42 -30.40 28.39 -24.59
C THR A 42 -29.39 29.36 -23.97
N GLY A 43 -29.13 30.42 -24.74
CA GLY A 43 -28.09 31.42 -24.50
C GLY A 43 -28.37 32.38 -23.35
N ALA A 44 -27.27 32.90 -22.84
CA ALA A 44 -27.12 34.07 -21.97
C ALA A 44 -27.88 34.07 -20.62
N SER A 45 -27.06 34.02 -19.57
CA SER A 45 -27.34 34.41 -18.18
C SER A 45 -27.96 33.37 -17.25
N ALA A 46 -27.10 32.73 -16.46
CA ALA A 46 -27.30 32.61 -15.01
C ALA A 46 -25.98 32.28 -14.32
N SER A 47 -25.65 33.08 -13.31
CA SER A 47 -24.61 32.86 -12.33
C SER A 47 -24.83 31.55 -11.57
N ALA A 48 -23.83 30.66 -11.58
CA ALA A 48 -23.67 29.67 -10.54
C ALA A 48 -22.26 29.81 -9.99
N ALA A 49 -22.16 30.40 -8.81
CA ALA A 49 -21.02 30.19 -7.94
C ALA A 49 -20.89 28.68 -7.76
N VAL A 50 -19.72 28.14 -8.15
CA VAL A 50 -19.35 26.77 -7.88
C VAL A 50 -19.04 26.67 -6.40
N ASP A 51 -20.10 26.46 -5.61
CA ASP A 51 -19.96 25.89 -4.29
C ASP A 51 -19.43 24.47 -4.47
N ASP A 52 -18.37 24.17 -3.73
CA ASP A 52 -17.65 22.91 -3.69
C ASP A 52 -18.55 21.84 -3.07
N VAL A 53 -19.52 21.35 -3.85
CA VAL A 53 -20.33 20.20 -3.45
C VAL A 53 -19.55 18.96 -3.82
N ASP A 54 -18.87 18.44 -2.80
CA ASP A 54 -18.35 17.09 -2.68
C ASP A 54 -19.40 16.13 -3.28
N THR A 55 -19.20 15.79 -4.55
CA THR A 55 -20.09 14.85 -5.24
C THR A 55 -19.56 13.49 -4.83
N GLU A 56 -20.05 12.97 -3.70
CA GLU A 56 -19.81 11.60 -3.28
C GLU A 56 -20.08 10.71 -4.50
N ALA A 57 -19.00 10.16 -5.04
CA ALA A 57 -19.07 9.18 -6.10
C ALA A 57 -19.93 8.03 -5.57
N PRO A 58 -20.86 7.48 -6.38
CA PRO A 58 -21.66 6.34 -5.94
C PRO A 58 -20.71 5.25 -5.44
N GLU A 59 -20.91 4.80 -4.20
CA GLU A 59 -20.11 3.74 -3.57
C GLU A 59 -20.11 2.53 -4.52
N GLU A 60 -18.99 2.32 -5.22
CA GLU A 60 -18.74 1.07 -5.92
C GLU A 60 -18.70 -0.03 -4.85
N LEU A 61 -19.83 -0.73 -4.67
CA LEU A 61 -19.94 -1.85 -3.75
C LEU A 61 -18.79 -2.82 -4.02
N ASP A 62 -17.91 -2.97 -3.03
CA ASP A 62 -16.74 -3.84 -3.12
C ASP A 62 -17.20 -5.29 -3.33
N PRO A 63 -16.84 -5.94 -4.45
CA PRO A 63 -17.27 -7.31 -4.75
C PRO A 63 -16.97 -8.34 -3.65
N LEU A 64 -15.96 -8.09 -2.81
CA LEU A 64 -15.65 -8.97 -1.68
C LEU A 64 -16.60 -8.78 -0.49
N GLU A 65 -17.26 -7.63 -0.36
CA GLU A 65 -18.27 -7.43 0.68
C GLU A 65 -19.49 -8.33 0.45
N MET A 66 -19.77 -8.69 -0.81
CA MET A 66 -20.84 -9.60 -1.20
C MET A 66 -20.53 -11.10 -0.98
N LEU A 67 -19.28 -11.46 -0.67
CA LEU A 67 -18.90 -12.84 -0.42
C LEU A 67 -19.18 -13.26 1.03
N ASP A 68 -19.48 -14.54 1.22
CA ASP A 68 -19.58 -15.13 2.55
C ASP A 68 -18.18 -15.27 3.17
N ALA A 69 -18.05 -14.88 4.44
CA ALA A 69 -16.80 -15.00 5.17
C ALA A 69 -16.59 -16.45 5.61
N ALA A 70 -15.45 -17.04 5.23
CA ALA A 70 -15.15 -18.43 5.56
C ALA A 70 -14.24 -18.56 6.78
N ASN A 71 -14.62 -19.40 7.75
CA ASN A 71 -13.68 -19.89 8.75
C ASN A 71 -12.87 -21.06 8.16
N ILE A 72 -11.63 -20.78 7.77
CA ILE A 72 -10.73 -21.81 7.21
C ILE A 72 -10.10 -22.70 8.29
N LEU A 73 -10.12 -22.30 9.56
CA LEU A 73 -9.46 -23.04 10.64
C LEU A 73 -10.12 -24.41 10.86
N ASP A 74 -11.44 -24.47 10.72
CA ASP A 74 -12.23 -25.72 10.84
C ASP A 74 -11.97 -26.70 9.68
N ARG A 75 -11.32 -26.23 8.62
CA ARG A 75 -10.99 -27.02 7.42
C ARG A 75 -9.52 -27.46 7.40
N LEU A 76 -8.74 -27.07 8.40
CA LEU A 76 -7.36 -27.54 8.53
C LEU A 76 -7.35 -29.03 8.91
N PRO A 77 -6.43 -29.82 8.33
CA PRO A 77 -6.28 -31.20 8.74
C PRO A 77 -5.79 -31.28 10.20
N LYS A 78 -6.17 -32.33 10.93
CA LYS A 78 -5.86 -32.48 12.37
C LYS A 78 -4.36 -32.50 12.67
N ASP A 79 -3.57 -32.97 11.72
CA ASP A 79 -2.10 -33.06 11.77
C ASP A 79 -1.41 -31.82 11.19
N PHE A 80 -2.13 -30.73 10.89
CA PHE A 80 -1.58 -29.52 10.27
C PHE A 80 -0.36 -28.99 11.02
N PHE A 81 -0.51 -28.72 12.32
CA PHE A 81 0.56 -28.15 13.15
C PHE A 81 1.70 -29.15 13.42
N GLU A 82 1.46 -30.44 13.30
CA GLU A 82 2.52 -31.46 13.36
C GLU A 82 3.33 -31.44 12.06
N LYS A 83 2.65 -31.51 10.91
CA LYS A 83 3.28 -31.54 9.59
C LYS A 83 4.08 -30.28 9.28
N ILE A 84 3.58 -29.12 9.69
CA ILE A 84 4.27 -27.84 9.47
C ILE A 84 5.58 -27.74 10.26
N GLU A 85 5.77 -28.57 11.29
CA GLU A 85 7.02 -28.69 12.07
C GLU A 85 7.86 -29.91 11.68
N SER A 86 7.45 -30.68 10.66
CA SER A 86 8.18 -31.87 10.19
C SER A 86 9.62 -31.53 9.82
N LYS A 87 10.54 -32.45 10.12
CA LYS A 87 11.94 -32.35 9.68
C LYS A 87 12.06 -32.47 8.15
N GLN A 88 11.11 -33.15 7.50
CA GLN A 88 11.09 -33.25 6.05
C GLN A 88 10.43 -32.00 5.45
N TRP A 89 11.21 -31.22 4.69
CA TRP A 89 10.72 -29.98 4.09
C TRP A 89 9.57 -30.22 3.08
N LYS A 90 9.48 -31.42 2.50
CA LYS A 90 8.41 -31.79 1.59
C LYS A 90 7.07 -31.87 2.31
N ASP A 91 7.01 -32.50 3.47
CA ASP A 91 5.80 -32.56 4.31
C ASP A 91 5.34 -31.15 4.71
N ARG A 92 6.29 -30.27 5.11
CA ARG A 92 5.98 -28.87 5.41
C ARG A 92 5.41 -28.14 4.19
N LYS A 93 6.03 -28.34 3.03
CA LYS A 93 5.58 -27.69 1.78
C LYS A 93 4.19 -28.17 1.38
N GLU A 94 3.93 -29.46 1.43
CA GLU A 94 2.63 -30.07 1.05
C GLU A 94 1.49 -29.47 1.87
N VAL A 95 1.62 -29.47 3.20
CA VAL A 95 0.56 -28.91 4.07
C VAL A 95 0.37 -27.39 3.87
N LEU A 96 1.43 -26.68 3.49
CA LEU A 96 1.36 -25.26 3.15
C LEU A 96 0.74 -25.01 1.75
N ASP A 97 0.97 -25.90 0.78
CA ASP A 97 0.32 -25.83 -0.54
C ASP A 97 -1.19 -26.06 -0.39
N ASP A 98 -1.60 -26.99 0.48
CA ASP A 98 -3.01 -27.25 0.80
C ASP A 98 -3.66 -26.02 1.47
N LEU A 99 -2.97 -25.41 2.45
CA LEU A 99 -3.41 -24.16 3.06
C LEU A 99 -3.53 -23.03 2.03
N LEU A 100 -2.56 -22.89 1.13
CA LEU A 100 -2.60 -21.88 0.08
C LEU A 100 -3.79 -22.08 -0.85
N THR A 101 -4.09 -23.33 -1.20
CA THR A 101 -5.26 -23.69 -2.01
C THR A 101 -6.55 -23.29 -1.29
N LEU A 102 -6.65 -23.60 0.01
CA LEU A 102 -7.79 -23.24 0.85
C LEU A 102 -7.99 -21.72 0.93
N LEU A 103 -6.92 -20.95 1.11
CA LEU A 103 -6.95 -19.48 1.12
C LEU A 103 -7.36 -18.90 -0.24
N THR A 104 -6.90 -19.51 -1.33
CA THR A 104 -7.23 -19.06 -2.70
C THR A 104 -8.71 -19.28 -3.01
N GLN A 105 -9.29 -20.38 -2.53
CA GLN A 105 -10.71 -20.69 -2.69
C GLN A 105 -11.63 -19.87 -1.77
N ASN A 106 -11.08 -19.23 -0.73
CA ASN A 106 -11.83 -18.49 0.28
C ASN A 106 -11.24 -17.09 0.46
N PRO A 107 -11.45 -16.18 -0.52
CA PRO A 107 -10.80 -14.87 -0.54
C PRO A 107 -11.31 -13.90 0.55
N LYS A 108 -12.39 -14.24 1.27
CA LYS A 108 -12.90 -13.51 2.44
C LYS A 108 -12.91 -14.45 3.64
N LEU A 109 -12.25 -14.05 4.72
CA LEU A 109 -12.08 -14.86 5.92
C LEU A 109 -12.94 -14.32 7.07
N ALA A 110 -13.39 -15.23 7.94
CA ALA A 110 -14.17 -14.91 9.12
C ALA A 110 -13.31 -14.06 10.10
N PRO A 111 -13.62 -12.76 10.32
CA PRO A 111 -12.75 -11.88 11.10
C PRO A 111 -12.73 -12.18 12.61
N ASP A 112 -13.69 -12.97 13.09
CA ASP A 112 -13.90 -13.38 14.47
C ASP A 112 -13.21 -14.70 14.85
N ALA A 113 -12.67 -15.44 13.86
CA ALA A 113 -11.90 -16.64 14.12
C ALA A 113 -10.48 -16.32 14.68
N ASP A 114 -9.95 -17.21 15.52
CA ASP A 114 -8.64 -17.01 16.17
C ASP A 114 -7.48 -17.52 15.29
N TYR A 115 -6.94 -16.63 14.47
CA TYR A 115 -5.79 -16.93 13.60
C TYR A 115 -4.43 -16.84 14.29
N PHE A 116 -4.36 -16.57 15.60
CA PHE A 116 -3.10 -16.27 16.28
C PHE A 116 -2.06 -17.38 16.14
N GLU A 117 -2.43 -18.63 16.41
CA GLU A 117 -1.49 -19.75 16.35
C GLU A 117 -1.06 -20.06 14.90
N LEU A 118 -1.97 -19.90 13.93
CA LEU A 118 -1.64 -20.07 12.51
C LEU A 118 -0.63 -19.01 12.05
N VAL A 119 -0.92 -17.72 12.31
CA VAL A 119 -0.01 -16.62 11.95
C VAL A 119 1.36 -16.80 12.62
N LYS A 120 1.38 -17.18 13.89
CA LYS A 120 2.63 -17.43 14.63
C LYS A 120 3.45 -18.56 14.02
N ALA A 121 2.81 -19.66 13.62
CA ALA A 121 3.49 -20.78 12.95
C ALA A 121 4.08 -20.35 11.60
N LEU A 122 3.32 -19.61 10.78
CA LEU A 122 3.79 -19.09 9.49
C LEU A 122 4.94 -18.08 9.68
N SER A 123 4.84 -17.16 10.64
CA SER A 123 5.92 -16.21 10.98
C SER A 123 7.20 -16.92 11.40
N LYS A 124 7.11 -18.01 12.19
CA LYS A 124 8.27 -18.83 12.57
C LYS A 124 8.97 -19.43 11.35
N ILE A 125 8.22 -19.91 10.37
CA ILE A 125 8.76 -20.52 9.14
C ILE A 125 9.40 -19.46 8.25
N ILE A 126 8.72 -18.31 8.02
CA ILE A 126 9.31 -17.19 7.27
C ILE A 126 10.63 -16.77 7.91
N SER A 127 10.67 -16.65 9.24
CA SER A 127 11.86 -16.24 9.97
C SER A 127 12.99 -17.27 9.90
N LYS A 128 12.70 -18.57 10.10
CA LYS A 128 13.74 -19.57 10.44
C LYS A 128 13.92 -20.71 9.44
N ASP A 129 12.99 -20.94 8.52
CA ASP A 129 13.12 -22.07 7.59
C ASP A 129 14.25 -21.80 6.59
N SER A 130 15.07 -22.82 6.36
CA SER A 130 16.20 -22.77 5.43
C SER A 130 15.81 -23.22 4.02
N ASN A 131 14.66 -23.86 3.86
CA ASN A 131 14.19 -24.34 2.57
C ASN A 131 13.40 -23.25 1.85
N VAL A 132 14.00 -22.70 0.80
CA VAL A 132 13.43 -21.59 0.01
C VAL A 132 12.01 -21.87 -0.52
N PRO A 133 11.73 -23.02 -1.16
CA PRO A 133 10.36 -23.37 -1.56
C PRO A 133 9.33 -23.29 -0.43
N VAL A 134 9.68 -23.74 0.79
CA VAL A 134 8.80 -23.68 1.96
C VAL A 134 8.56 -22.22 2.37
N VAL A 135 9.61 -21.38 2.42
CA VAL A 135 9.48 -19.95 2.74
C VAL A 135 8.56 -19.24 1.74
N ILE A 136 8.68 -19.54 0.44
CA ILE A 136 7.86 -18.93 -0.62
C ILE A 136 6.37 -19.26 -0.43
N VAL A 137 6.02 -20.55 -0.26
CA VAL A 137 4.61 -20.93 -0.07
C VAL A 137 4.05 -20.38 1.25
N THR A 138 4.86 -20.33 2.31
CA THR A 138 4.47 -19.74 3.59
C THR A 138 4.16 -18.25 3.46
N ALA A 139 5.02 -17.49 2.78
CA ALA A 139 4.78 -16.08 2.51
C ALA A 139 3.48 -15.88 1.72
N LYS A 140 3.22 -16.70 0.70
CA LYS A 140 1.95 -16.67 -0.04
C LYS A 140 0.73 -16.99 0.83
N CYS A 141 0.84 -17.93 1.78
CA CYS A 141 -0.22 -18.19 2.76
C CYS A 141 -0.46 -16.96 3.64
N MET A 142 0.60 -16.32 4.14
CA MET A 142 0.51 -15.10 4.93
C MET A 142 -0.15 -13.95 4.13
N THR A 143 0.21 -13.79 2.86
CA THR A 143 -0.44 -12.85 1.94
C THR A 143 -1.93 -13.15 1.80
N GLY A 144 -2.31 -14.43 1.65
CA GLY A 144 -3.71 -14.87 1.59
C GLY A 144 -4.50 -14.51 2.86
N LEU A 145 -3.91 -14.77 4.04
CA LEU A 145 -4.51 -14.39 5.32
C LEU A 145 -4.71 -12.87 5.43
N ALA A 146 -3.67 -12.09 5.13
CA ALA A 146 -3.74 -10.63 5.21
C ALA A 146 -4.77 -10.04 4.24
N LYS A 147 -4.84 -10.54 3.00
CA LYS A 147 -5.87 -10.14 2.02
C LYS A 147 -7.28 -10.55 2.44
N GLY A 148 -7.44 -11.75 2.99
CA GLY A 148 -8.74 -12.30 3.38
C GLY A 148 -9.32 -11.66 4.64
N LEU A 149 -8.47 -11.24 5.58
CA LEU A 149 -8.86 -10.57 6.82
C LEU A 149 -8.91 -9.03 6.70
N ARG A 150 -8.19 -8.45 5.74
CA ARG A 150 -8.13 -6.99 5.52
C ARG A 150 -7.78 -6.25 6.83
N LYS A 151 -8.63 -5.31 7.27
CA LYS A 151 -8.46 -4.54 8.51
C LYS A 151 -8.49 -5.42 9.77
N ALA A 152 -9.08 -6.62 9.73
CA ALA A 152 -9.06 -7.55 10.86
C ALA A 152 -7.66 -8.14 11.12
N PHE A 153 -6.75 -8.06 10.14
CA PHE A 153 -5.37 -8.52 10.30
C PHE A 153 -4.51 -7.63 11.24
N LYS A 154 -5.04 -6.49 11.70
CA LYS A 154 -4.33 -5.47 12.49
C LYS A 154 -3.55 -6.01 13.70
N ASN A 155 -4.07 -7.03 14.37
CA ASN A 155 -3.44 -7.61 15.57
C ASN A 155 -2.15 -8.40 15.23
N HIS A 156 -1.97 -8.75 13.96
CA HIS A 156 -0.84 -9.53 13.46
C HIS A 156 0.15 -8.68 12.66
N THR A 157 -0.32 -7.56 12.08
CA THR A 157 0.42 -6.76 11.10
C THR A 157 1.82 -6.38 11.54
N ILE A 158 2.00 -5.82 12.75
CA ILE A 158 3.33 -5.36 13.20
C ILE A 158 4.34 -6.51 13.28
N ASN A 159 3.95 -7.64 13.86
CA ASN A 159 4.82 -8.81 13.95
C ASN A 159 5.17 -9.38 12.57
N VAL A 160 4.18 -9.47 11.68
CA VAL A 160 4.39 -9.99 10.33
C VAL A 160 5.31 -9.06 9.53
N LEU A 161 5.12 -7.75 9.62
CA LEU A 161 6.02 -6.78 8.99
C LEU A 161 7.45 -6.90 9.54
N GLU A 162 7.64 -6.98 10.86
CA GLU A 162 8.96 -7.17 11.47
C GLU A 162 9.66 -8.41 10.91
N VAL A 163 8.96 -9.55 10.88
CA VAL A 163 9.50 -10.82 10.37
C VAL A 163 9.82 -10.75 8.88
N CYS A 164 8.92 -10.22 8.05
CA CYS A 164 9.11 -10.16 6.60
C CYS A 164 10.20 -9.17 6.20
N LEU A 165 10.22 -7.97 6.80
CA LEU A 165 11.24 -6.96 6.54
C LEU A 165 12.63 -7.46 6.94
N ASP A 166 12.73 -8.12 8.09
CA ASP A 166 13.97 -8.77 8.51
C ASP A 166 14.37 -9.91 7.57
N ARG A 167 13.41 -10.63 6.95
CA ARG A 167 13.69 -11.73 6.01
C ARG A 167 14.12 -11.28 4.61
N PHE A 168 14.11 -9.98 4.29
CA PHE A 168 14.69 -9.45 3.04
C PHE A 168 16.20 -9.66 2.87
N ARG A 169 16.86 -10.33 3.82
CA ARG A 169 18.24 -10.83 3.71
C ARG A 169 18.41 -11.81 2.54
N GLU A 170 17.33 -12.45 2.11
CA GLU A 170 17.31 -13.37 0.97
C GLU A 170 17.54 -12.65 -0.36
N LYS A 171 18.39 -13.21 -1.22
CA LYS A 171 18.76 -12.57 -2.49
C LYS A 171 17.96 -13.09 -3.69
N LYS A 172 17.22 -14.18 -3.51
CA LYS A 172 16.46 -14.80 -4.60
C LYS A 172 15.24 -13.94 -4.94
N PRO A 173 15.08 -13.49 -6.20
CA PRO A 173 13.98 -12.60 -6.59
C PRO A 173 12.60 -13.12 -6.17
N ASN A 174 12.33 -14.41 -6.40
CA ASN A 174 11.03 -15.02 -6.07
C ASN A 174 10.72 -15.02 -4.57
N VAL A 175 11.74 -15.04 -3.71
CA VAL A 175 11.54 -14.94 -2.24
C VAL A 175 11.23 -13.50 -1.87
N LEU A 176 12.00 -12.55 -2.41
CA LEU A 176 11.78 -11.13 -2.18
C LEU A 176 10.40 -10.68 -2.65
N GLU A 177 9.95 -11.17 -3.81
CA GLU A 177 8.62 -10.90 -4.35
C GLU A 177 7.52 -11.39 -3.41
N ALA A 178 7.57 -12.65 -2.97
CA ALA A 178 6.58 -13.21 -2.06
C ALA A 178 6.53 -12.46 -0.71
N LEU A 179 7.69 -12.06 -0.17
CA LEU A 179 7.78 -11.27 1.06
C LEU A 179 7.24 -9.85 0.88
N ARG A 180 7.51 -9.20 -0.26
CA ARG A 180 6.98 -7.86 -0.58
C ARG A 180 5.46 -7.89 -0.68
N GLU A 181 4.91 -8.88 -1.40
CA GLU A 181 3.47 -9.09 -1.47
C GLU A 181 2.85 -9.28 -0.07
N THR A 182 3.55 -9.98 0.82
CA THR A 182 3.10 -10.16 2.21
C THR A 182 3.06 -8.82 2.95
N CYS A 183 4.13 -8.02 2.88
CA CYS A 183 4.17 -6.70 3.52
C CYS A 183 3.08 -5.76 2.97
N GLU A 184 2.88 -5.76 1.65
CA GLU A 184 1.86 -4.95 0.98
C GLU A 184 0.44 -5.37 1.38
N ALA A 185 0.19 -6.69 1.48
CA ALA A 185 -1.10 -7.20 1.94
C ALA A 185 -1.36 -6.94 3.43
N ALA A 186 -0.32 -6.93 4.27
CA ALA A 186 -0.43 -6.69 5.71
C ALA A 186 -0.58 -5.20 6.06
N TYR A 187 -0.02 -4.29 5.25
CA TYR A 187 0.01 -2.84 5.50
C TYR A 187 -1.36 -2.22 5.84
N PRO A 188 -2.49 -2.58 5.19
CA PRO A 188 -3.82 -2.06 5.55
C PRO A 188 -4.25 -2.32 7.00
N GLY A 189 -3.62 -3.26 7.70
CA GLY A 189 -3.85 -3.50 9.13
C GLY A 189 -3.05 -2.57 10.06
N THR A 190 -2.26 -1.64 9.54
CA THR A 190 -1.46 -0.67 10.31
C THR A 190 -1.44 0.70 9.65
N ASN A 191 -0.63 1.61 10.18
CA ASN A 191 -0.29 2.89 9.57
C ASN A 191 1.18 3.25 9.82
N LEU A 192 1.65 4.33 9.20
CA LEU A 192 3.04 4.81 9.31
C LEU A 192 3.44 5.22 10.73
N GLU A 193 2.51 5.61 11.61
CA GLU A 193 2.86 5.89 13.01
C GLU A 193 3.13 4.59 13.78
N GLN A 194 2.24 3.61 13.64
CA GLN A 194 2.32 2.33 14.35
C GLN A 194 3.52 1.47 13.90
N MET A 195 3.88 1.51 12.63
CA MET A 195 5.03 0.75 12.12
C MET A 195 6.37 1.50 12.21
N ALA A 196 6.41 2.73 12.74
CA ALA A 196 7.59 3.57 12.75
C ALA A 196 8.79 2.91 13.45
N GLU A 197 8.56 2.29 14.61
CA GLU A 197 9.61 1.62 15.38
C GLU A 197 10.26 0.48 14.59
N VAL A 198 9.44 -0.41 14.03
CA VAL A 198 9.91 -1.52 13.17
C VAL A 198 10.67 -0.98 11.96
N ALA A 199 10.13 0.04 11.28
CA ALA A 199 10.76 0.60 10.10
C ALA A 199 12.12 1.23 10.39
N VAL A 200 12.27 1.99 11.49
CA VAL A 200 13.55 2.61 11.87
C VAL A 200 14.61 1.54 12.19
N VAL A 201 14.23 0.49 12.91
CA VAL A 201 15.14 -0.63 13.22
C VAL A 201 15.67 -1.27 11.93
N VAL A 202 14.79 -1.55 10.96
CA VAL A 202 15.19 -2.23 9.73
C VAL A 202 15.92 -1.27 8.76
N LEU A 203 15.60 0.02 8.74
CA LEU A 203 16.33 1.03 7.99
C LEU A 203 17.80 1.17 8.44
N ALA A 204 18.11 0.80 9.68
CA ALA A 204 19.47 0.74 10.23
C ALA A 204 20.09 -0.66 10.17
N HIS A 205 19.45 -1.64 9.54
CA HIS A 205 19.90 -3.03 9.53
C HIS A 205 21.28 -3.17 8.86
N LYS A 206 22.17 -3.99 9.41
CA LYS A 206 23.57 -4.12 8.92
C LYS A 206 23.70 -4.58 7.46
N THR A 207 22.75 -5.37 6.97
CA THR A 207 22.76 -5.92 5.61
C THR A 207 22.17 -4.93 4.60
N PRO A 208 22.92 -4.48 3.56
CA PRO A 208 22.45 -3.48 2.59
C PRO A 208 21.15 -3.85 1.87
N ILE A 209 21.00 -5.09 1.38
CA ILE A 209 19.78 -5.51 0.65
C ILE A 209 18.51 -5.43 1.49
N VAL A 210 18.63 -5.59 2.82
CA VAL A 210 17.51 -5.41 3.76
C VAL A 210 17.11 -3.95 3.83
N ARG A 211 18.09 -3.03 3.96
CA ARG A 211 17.82 -1.58 3.94
C ARG A 211 17.18 -1.17 2.62
N GLN A 212 17.74 -1.59 1.49
CA GLN A 212 17.21 -1.32 0.15
C GLN A 212 15.77 -1.79 -0.01
N SER A 213 15.49 -3.07 0.29
CA SER A 213 14.14 -3.63 0.11
C SER A 213 13.12 -2.99 1.05
N THR A 214 13.54 -2.62 2.26
CA THR A 214 12.70 -1.89 3.23
C THR A 214 12.35 -0.51 2.72
N GLN A 215 13.31 0.22 2.15
CA GLN A 215 13.07 1.53 1.53
C GLN A 215 12.09 1.40 0.35
N GLN A 216 12.23 0.37 -0.48
CA GLN A 216 11.29 0.14 -1.59
C GLN A 216 9.86 -0.14 -1.11
N PHE A 217 9.69 -0.88 0.00
CA PHE A 217 8.38 -1.06 0.63
C PHE A 217 7.85 0.26 1.18
N LEU A 218 8.67 1.02 1.92
CA LEU A 218 8.29 2.32 2.48
C LEU A 218 7.91 3.34 1.40
N THR A 219 8.58 3.36 0.25
CA THR A 219 8.20 4.17 -0.91
C THR A 219 6.74 3.93 -1.29
N LYS A 220 6.29 2.67 -1.33
CA LYS A 220 4.88 2.33 -1.62
C LYS A 220 3.94 2.81 -0.50
N CYS A 221 4.33 2.65 0.77
CA CYS A 221 3.53 3.15 1.89
C CYS A 221 3.41 4.69 1.87
N PHE A 222 4.50 5.40 1.61
CA PHE A 222 4.53 6.86 1.51
C PHE A 222 3.75 7.39 0.30
N ALA A 223 3.68 6.64 -0.79
CA ALA A 223 2.84 6.99 -1.93
C ALA A 223 1.34 7.09 -1.57
N MET A 224 0.92 6.41 -0.50
CA MET A 224 -0.45 6.46 0.04
C MET A 224 -0.62 7.48 1.17
N ALA A 225 0.45 8.17 1.58
CA ALA A 225 0.42 9.07 2.71
C ALA A 225 -0.16 10.43 2.35
N THR A 226 -0.89 11.01 3.31
CA THR A 226 -1.36 12.38 3.31
C THR A 226 -0.78 13.12 4.52
N GLN A 227 -0.94 14.44 4.58
CA GLN A 227 -0.54 15.21 5.76
C GLN A 227 -1.24 14.75 7.04
N THR A 228 -2.44 14.17 6.93
CA THR A 228 -3.21 13.62 8.05
C THR A 228 -2.62 12.30 8.53
N THR A 229 -2.25 11.40 7.61
CA THR A 229 -1.75 10.05 7.96
C THR A 229 -0.26 10.01 8.25
N LEU A 230 0.50 11.03 7.82
CA LEU A 230 1.92 11.20 8.10
C LEU A 230 2.19 12.65 8.56
N PRO A 231 1.75 13.03 9.78
CA PRO A 231 1.98 14.37 10.30
C PRO A 231 3.46 14.60 10.59
N LYS A 232 3.87 15.88 10.68
CA LYS A 232 5.28 16.29 10.86
C LYS A 232 5.98 15.57 12.03
N LYS A 233 5.26 15.26 13.11
CA LYS A 233 5.79 14.51 14.27
C LYS A 233 6.27 13.10 13.86
N VAL A 234 5.46 12.38 13.07
CA VAL A 234 5.77 11.02 12.61
C VAL A 234 6.82 11.07 11.51
N LEU A 235 6.71 12.02 10.57
CA LEU A 235 7.68 12.20 9.50
C LEU A 235 9.12 12.38 10.03
N LYS A 236 9.30 13.13 11.13
CA LYS A 236 10.60 13.33 11.78
C LYS A 236 11.27 12.05 12.29
N ILE A 237 10.52 10.96 12.46
CA ILE A 237 11.06 9.66 12.86
C ILE A 237 11.75 8.98 11.66
N TYR A 238 11.19 9.14 10.46
CA TYR A 238 11.67 8.50 9.23
C TYR A 238 12.81 9.25 8.55
N LEU A 239 12.81 10.58 8.59
CA LEU A 239 13.77 11.40 7.85
C LEU A 239 15.24 11.10 8.23
N PRO A 240 15.64 11.03 9.51
CA PRO A 240 17.06 10.81 9.86
C PRO A 240 17.66 9.53 9.28
N PRO A 241 17.07 8.32 9.44
CA PRO A 241 17.65 7.12 8.84
C PRO A 241 17.60 7.12 7.31
N LEU A 242 16.58 7.71 6.68
CA LEU A 242 16.51 7.83 5.22
C LEU A 242 17.61 8.76 4.67
N ILE A 243 17.82 9.92 5.28
CA ILE A 243 18.90 10.86 4.92
C ILE A 243 20.27 10.20 5.14
N LYS A 244 20.45 9.44 6.23
CA LYS A 244 21.70 8.68 6.42
C LYS A 244 21.94 7.71 5.26
N ASN A 245 20.90 7.00 4.81
CA ASN A 245 21.02 6.02 3.74
C ASN A 245 21.37 6.61 2.36
N THR A 246 21.18 7.92 2.13
CA THR A 246 21.63 8.57 0.88
C THR A 246 23.15 8.66 0.76
N GLY A 247 23.88 8.53 1.88
CA GLY A 247 25.35 8.57 1.93
C GLY A 247 26.03 7.20 2.01
N GLU A 248 25.28 6.09 1.95
CA GLU A 248 25.80 4.75 2.12
C GLU A 248 26.64 4.28 0.92
N ALA A 249 27.59 3.35 1.12
CA ALA A 249 28.48 2.87 0.06
C ALA A 249 27.76 2.07 -1.04
N ASP A 250 26.70 1.34 -0.67
CA ASP A 250 25.90 0.54 -1.58
C ASP A 250 24.97 1.43 -2.44
N ALA A 251 25.06 1.32 -3.77
CA ALA A 251 24.26 2.12 -4.68
C ALA A 251 22.75 1.84 -4.54
N GLY A 252 22.35 0.59 -4.37
CA GLY A 252 20.94 0.23 -4.21
C GLY A 252 20.32 0.84 -2.95
N VAL A 253 21.08 0.92 -1.86
CA VAL A 253 20.65 1.62 -0.64
C VAL A 253 20.47 3.11 -0.88
N ARG A 254 21.40 3.78 -1.57
CA ARG A 254 21.29 5.22 -1.89
C ARG A 254 20.12 5.51 -2.81
N ASP A 255 19.98 4.75 -3.90
CA ASP A 255 18.96 4.98 -4.92
C ASP A 255 17.56 4.82 -4.33
N SER A 256 17.34 3.77 -3.52
CA SER A 256 16.07 3.57 -2.83
C SER A 256 15.80 4.59 -1.72
N ALA A 257 16.84 5.15 -1.08
CA ALA A 257 16.69 6.26 -0.14
C ALA A 257 16.21 7.53 -0.83
N PHE A 258 16.82 7.90 -1.97
CA PHE A 258 16.40 9.04 -2.77
C PHE A 258 14.98 8.86 -3.32
N GLU A 259 14.61 7.65 -3.73
CA GLU A 259 13.25 7.34 -4.17
C GLU A 259 12.23 7.54 -3.03
N CYS A 260 12.54 7.06 -1.82
CA CYS A 260 11.74 7.28 -0.61
C CYS A 260 11.54 8.77 -0.32
N LEU A 261 12.63 9.54 -0.28
CA LEU A 261 12.60 10.99 0.00
C LEU A 261 11.85 11.75 -1.10
N GLY A 262 12.05 11.39 -2.36
CA GLY A 262 11.32 11.94 -3.49
C GLY A 262 9.82 11.65 -3.42
N MET A 263 9.43 10.44 -2.98
CA MET A 263 8.03 10.10 -2.77
C MET A 263 7.40 10.92 -1.64
N LEU A 264 8.10 11.09 -0.51
CA LEU A 264 7.65 11.96 0.58
C LEU A 264 7.45 13.40 0.09
N TRP A 265 8.41 13.94 -0.68
CA TRP A 265 8.31 15.27 -1.27
C TRP A 265 7.09 15.38 -2.18
N LYS A 266 6.88 14.40 -3.07
CA LYS A 266 5.71 14.35 -3.96
C LYS A 266 4.39 14.34 -3.20
N CYS A 267 4.26 13.56 -2.13
CA CYS A 267 2.99 13.35 -1.44
C CYS A 267 2.66 14.44 -0.39
N LEU A 268 3.66 15.01 0.26
CA LEU A 268 3.44 16.01 1.33
C LEU A 268 3.75 17.45 0.90
N GLY A 269 4.47 17.63 -0.21
CA GLY A 269 4.93 18.92 -0.69
C GLY A 269 6.19 19.42 0.03
N GLU A 270 6.94 20.28 -0.67
CA GLU A 270 8.28 20.75 -0.29
C GLU A 270 8.36 21.32 1.12
N LYS A 271 7.41 22.19 1.47
CA LYS A 271 7.36 22.92 2.75
C LYS A 271 7.25 22.01 3.98
N HIS A 272 6.79 20.77 3.80
CA HIS A 272 6.59 19.82 4.89
C HIS A 272 7.75 18.83 5.06
N VAL A 273 8.54 18.61 4.00
CA VAL A 273 9.59 17.59 3.94
C VAL A 273 10.98 18.18 4.13
N LEU A 274 11.23 19.40 3.63
CA LEU A 274 12.49 20.07 3.87
C LEU A 274 12.62 20.50 5.35
N PRO A 275 13.83 20.43 5.93
CA PRO A 275 14.11 20.86 7.31
C PRO A 275 13.63 22.28 7.63
#